data_AF-A0A1I0KZQ9-F1
#
_entry.id   AF-A0A1I0KZQ9-F1
#
_cell.length_a   1.000
_cell.length_b   1.000
_cell.length_c   1.000
_cell.angle_alpha   90.00
_cell.angle_beta   90.00
_cell.angle_gamma   90.00
#
_symmetry.space_group_name_H-M   'P 1'
#
loop_
_entity.id
_entity.type
_entity.pdbx_description
1 polymer ?
#
loop_
_entity_poly.entity_id
_entity_poly.type
_entity_poly.pdbx_seq_one_letter_code
_entity_poly.pdbx_strand_id
1 'polypeptide(L)'
;MILGRYLWNIALCQALYPALHSLEVAFRNRLHEALKLHFGVPSWFDMPWLLDREQDKVAAAKQELRKRNAPLEADRVVAELSFGDVIRQTLPHMPKHLRKRTEINKRMHTLRLLRNRVFHYEPIWHWEDLPRQHADLRQALEWFEPELLKLLCVPPLFEEVHSRGPAAYELDVR
;
A
#
# COMPACT_ATOMS: atom_id res chain seq x y z
N MET A 1 -27.19 17.28 5.61
CA MET A 1 -25.79 17.58 5.21
C MET A 1 -24.70 16.84 5.98
N ILE A 2 -24.59 16.89 7.33
CA ILE A 2 -23.51 16.19 8.07
C ILE A 2 -23.70 14.66 8.05
N LEU A 3 -24.91 14.18 8.34
CA LEU A 3 -25.23 12.75 8.37
C LEU A 3 -25.06 12.07 7.00
N GLY A 4 -25.49 12.74 5.91
CA GLY A 4 -25.30 12.24 4.55
C GLY A 4 -23.83 12.08 4.16
N ARG A 5 -22.95 13.03 4.53
CA ARG A 5 -21.49 12.89 4.31
C ARG A 5 -20.88 11.76 5.12
N TYR A 6 -21.34 11.56 6.36
CA TYR A 6 -20.88 10.47 7.20
C TYR A 6 -21.25 9.10 6.62
N LEU A 7 -22.52 8.91 6.24
CA LEU A 7 -22.99 7.67 5.63
C LEU A 7 -22.36 7.42 4.25
N TRP A 8 -22.19 8.47 3.45
CA TRP A 8 -21.44 8.38 2.19
C TRP A 8 -19.98 7.97 2.44
N ASN A 9 -19.33 8.49 3.48
CA ASN A 9 -17.97 8.08 3.84
C ASN A 9 -17.89 6.59 4.18
N ILE A 10 -18.86 6.08 4.95
CA ILE A 10 -18.92 4.66 5.28
C ILE A 10 -19.06 3.83 4.02
N ALA A 11 -19.96 4.21 3.11
CA ALA A 11 -20.14 3.52 1.85
C ALA A 11 -18.86 3.54 0.99
N LEU A 12 -18.15 4.67 0.92
CA LEU A 12 -16.86 4.78 0.22
C LEU A 12 -15.80 3.85 0.84
N CYS A 13 -15.71 3.82 2.17
CA CYS A 13 -14.77 2.94 2.87
C CYS A 13 -15.08 1.47 2.59
N GLN A 14 -16.36 1.08 2.67
CA GLN A 14 -16.81 -0.28 2.35
C GLN A 14 -16.51 -0.66 0.90
N ALA A 15 -16.68 0.29 -0.03
CA ALA A 15 -16.38 0.07 -1.45
C ALA A 15 -14.90 -0.18 -1.72
N LEU A 16 -14.00 0.47 -0.98
CA LEU A 16 -12.55 0.33 -1.14
C LEU A 16 -11.96 -0.85 -0.36
N TYR A 17 -12.67 -1.31 0.69
CA TYR A 17 -12.15 -2.31 1.62
C TYR A 17 -11.69 -3.61 0.95
N PRO A 18 -12.48 -4.25 0.05
CA PRO A 18 -12.07 -5.52 -0.56
C PRO A 18 -10.76 -5.39 -1.34
N ALA A 19 -10.62 -4.35 -2.16
CA ALA A 19 -9.42 -4.12 -2.95
C ALA A 19 -8.19 -3.83 -2.07
N LEU A 20 -8.34 -3.01 -1.03
CA LEU A 20 -7.25 -2.73 -0.08
C LEU A 20 -6.84 -3.96 0.72
N HIS A 21 -7.80 -4.76 1.17
CA HIS A 21 -7.54 -6.01 1.87
C HIS A 21 -6.82 -7.01 0.96
N SER A 22 -7.30 -7.22 -0.26
CA SER A 22 -6.66 -8.09 -1.24
C SER A 22 -5.23 -7.64 -1.56
N LEU A 23 -4.99 -6.32 -1.66
CA LEU A 23 -3.66 -5.78 -1.89
C LEU A 23 -2.73 -6.11 -0.73
N GLU A 24 -3.20 -5.97 0.51
CA GLU A 24 -2.41 -6.26 1.71
C GLU A 24 -2.02 -7.74 1.79
N VAL A 25 -2.97 -8.64 1.53
CA VAL A 25 -2.71 -10.09 1.49
C VAL A 25 -1.72 -10.43 0.37
N ALA A 26 -1.93 -9.90 -0.84
CA ALA A 26 -1.04 -10.14 -1.97
C ALA A 26 0.38 -9.63 -1.68
N PHE A 27 0.51 -8.42 -1.16
CA PHE A 27 1.80 -7.84 -0.79
C PHE A 27 2.51 -8.68 0.27
N ARG A 28 1.82 -9.09 1.34
CA ARG A 28 2.40 -9.91 2.42
C ARG A 28 2.89 -11.26 1.90
N ASN A 29 2.07 -11.95 1.09
CA ASN A 29 2.44 -13.25 0.51
C ASN A 29 3.67 -13.11 -0.39
N ARG A 30 3.70 -12.08 -1.25
CA ARG A 30 4.82 -11.82 -2.15
C ARG A 30 6.09 -11.43 -1.38
N LEU A 31 5.96 -10.61 -0.35
CA LEU A 31 7.09 -10.25 0.53
C LEU A 31 7.64 -11.48 1.24
N HIS A 32 6.77 -12.35 1.74
CA HIS A 32 7.18 -13.60 2.37
C HIS A 32 7.97 -14.49 1.40
N GLU A 33 7.49 -14.70 0.17
CA GLU A 33 8.23 -15.50 -0.83
C GLU A 33 9.55 -14.84 -1.25
N ALA A 34 9.59 -13.52 -1.42
CA ALA A 34 10.81 -12.81 -1.75
C ALA A 34 11.86 -12.93 -0.62
N LEU A 35 11.44 -12.86 0.64
CA LEU A 35 12.32 -13.04 1.80
C LEU A 35 12.79 -14.49 1.94
N LYS A 36 11.92 -15.47 1.69
CA LYS A 36 12.30 -16.89 1.62
C LYS A 36 13.38 -17.14 0.59
N LEU A 37 13.24 -16.59 -0.61
CA LEU A 37 14.25 -16.71 -1.67
C LEU A 37 15.55 -15.99 -1.31
N HIS A 38 15.46 -14.79 -0.74
CA HIS A 38 16.64 -14.00 -0.37
C HIS A 38 17.47 -14.67 0.74
N PHE A 39 16.81 -15.25 1.73
CA PHE A 39 17.48 -15.89 2.87
C PHE A 39 17.70 -17.40 2.69
N GLY A 40 17.09 -18.02 1.69
CA GLY A 40 17.21 -19.46 1.41
C GLY A 40 16.56 -20.37 2.45
N VAL A 41 15.70 -19.83 3.32
CA VAL A 41 15.03 -20.57 4.39
C VAL A 41 13.53 -20.24 4.44
N PRO A 42 12.63 -21.23 4.60
CA PRO A 42 11.18 -20.99 4.74
C PRO A 42 10.83 -20.15 5.97
N SER A 43 11.48 -20.43 7.10
CA SER A 43 11.27 -19.79 8.40
C SER A 43 12.28 -18.67 8.65
N TRP A 44 12.48 -17.78 7.67
CA TRP A 44 13.48 -16.71 7.75
C TRP A 44 13.31 -15.80 8.99
N PHE A 45 12.09 -15.72 9.52
CA PHE A 45 11.75 -14.93 10.71
C PHE A 45 12.18 -15.56 12.04
N ASP A 46 12.52 -16.86 12.06
CA ASP A 46 13.01 -17.57 13.26
C ASP A 46 14.54 -17.55 13.37
N MET A 47 15.23 -16.85 12.46
CA MET A 47 16.69 -16.87 12.39
C MET A 47 17.31 -16.02 13.52
N PRO A 48 18.18 -16.61 14.39
CA PRO A 48 18.71 -15.92 15.57
C PRO A 48 19.45 -14.60 15.27
N TRP A 49 20.06 -14.50 14.10
CA TRP A 49 20.87 -13.35 13.67
C TRP A 49 20.07 -12.26 12.95
N LEU A 50 18.75 -12.42 12.77
CA LEU A 50 17.93 -11.43 12.06
C LEU A 50 17.99 -10.06 12.75
N LEU A 51 18.08 -10.03 14.08
CA LEU A 51 18.27 -8.81 14.88
C LEU A 51 19.68 -8.23 14.79
N ASP A 52 20.71 -9.08 14.82
CA ASP A 52 22.11 -8.63 14.86
C ASP A 52 22.60 -8.12 13.50
N ARG A 53 22.23 -8.81 12.42
CA ARG A 53 22.65 -8.45 11.05
C ARG A 53 21.92 -7.22 10.52
N GLU A 54 20.70 -6.96 11.00
CA GLU A 54 19.99 -5.71 10.72
C GLU A 54 20.65 -4.52 11.40
N GLN A 55 21.21 -4.67 12.60
CA GLN A 55 21.96 -3.60 13.27
C GLN A 55 23.23 -3.21 12.50
N ASP A 56 24.00 -4.18 12.00
CA ASP A 56 25.20 -3.92 11.18
C ASP A 56 24.85 -3.25 9.85
N LYS A 57 23.77 -3.70 9.19
CA LYS A 57 23.28 -3.06 7.97
C LYS A 57 22.74 -1.66 8.24
N VAL A 58 22.08 -1.42 9.38
CA VAL A 58 21.61 -0.10 9.81
C VAL A 58 22.81 0.81 10.08
N ALA A 59 23.86 0.30 10.71
CA ALA A 59 25.10 1.02 10.96
C ALA A 59 25.79 1.41 9.64
N ALA A 60 25.91 0.46 8.70
CA ALA A 60 26.49 0.69 7.37
C ALA A 60 25.65 1.70 6.54
N ALA A 61 24.33 1.56 6.55
CA ALA A 61 23.38 2.49 5.93
C ALA A 61 23.53 3.92 6.48
N LYS A 62 23.61 4.08 7.80
CA LYS A 62 23.87 5.36 8.45
C LYS A 62 25.24 5.93 8.06
N GLN A 63 26.26 5.08 7.93
CA GLN A 63 27.60 5.49 7.51
C GLN A 63 27.61 6.00 6.06
N GLU A 64 26.90 5.34 5.17
CA GLU A 64 26.81 5.70 3.75
C GLU A 64 26.02 7.01 3.54
N LEU A 65 24.94 7.24 4.29
CA LEU A 65 24.21 8.52 4.29
C LEU A 65 25.08 9.68 4.79
N ARG A 66 25.90 9.44 5.82
CA ARG A 66 26.87 10.42 6.34
C ARG A 66 27.91 10.78 5.28
N LYS A 67 28.44 9.80 4.53
CA LYS A 67 29.39 10.05 3.44
C LYS A 67 28.80 10.91 2.31
N ARG A 68 27.50 10.77 2.05
CA ARG A 68 26.76 11.52 1.00
C ARG A 68 26.18 12.84 1.51
N ASN A 69 26.48 13.24 2.75
CA ASN A 69 25.94 14.43 3.40
C ASN A 69 24.40 14.50 3.38
N ALA A 70 23.74 13.33 3.39
CA ALA A 70 22.29 13.24 3.40
C ALA A 70 21.75 13.22 4.84
N PRO A 71 20.57 13.83 5.10
CA PRO A 71 19.92 13.75 6.40
C PRO A 71 19.68 12.30 6.84
N LEU A 72 20.03 12.00 8.09
CA LEU A 72 19.81 10.71 8.74
C LEU A 72 18.35 10.56 9.18
N GLU A 73 17.44 10.53 8.23
CA GLU A 73 16.01 10.29 8.47
C GLU A 73 15.72 8.78 8.43
N ALA A 74 14.75 8.33 9.22
CA ALA A 74 14.37 6.91 9.31
C ALA A 74 14.06 6.31 7.93
N ASP A 75 13.35 7.06 7.08
CA ASP A 75 12.98 6.65 5.72
C ASP A 75 14.20 6.49 4.79
N ARG A 76 15.28 7.24 5.03
CA ARG A 76 16.54 7.15 4.28
C ARG A 76 17.45 6.04 4.78
N VAL A 77 17.42 5.72 6.07
CA VAL A 77 18.16 4.58 6.62
C VAL A 77 17.53 3.28 6.13
N VAL A 78 16.20 3.16 6.16
CA VAL A 78 15.45 2.06 5.52
C VAL A 78 15.69 2.06 4.00
N ALA A 79 15.84 3.26 3.43
CA ALA A 79 16.52 3.57 2.16
C ALA A 79 17.76 2.69 1.88
N GLU A 80 18.77 2.79 2.72
CA GLU A 80 20.08 2.18 2.46
C GLU A 80 20.18 0.71 2.95
N LEU A 81 19.22 0.22 3.73
CA LEU A 81 19.08 -1.22 4.00
C LEU A 81 18.67 -1.93 2.70
N SER A 82 19.56 -2.78 2.16
CA SER A 82 19.49 -3.43 0.85
C SER A 82 18.34 -4.46 0.68
N PHE A 83 17.11 -4.12 1.05
CA PHE A 83 15.90 -4.85 0.69
C PHE A 83 15.34 -4.42 -0.69
N GLY A 84 16.06 -3.55 -1.42
CA GLY A 84 15.61 -3.04 -2.73
C GLY A 84 15.31 -4.15 -3.73
N ASP A 85 16.09 -5.24 -3.73
CA ASP A 85 15.85 -6.39 -4.60
C ASP A 85 14.69 -7.27 -4.11
N VAL A 86 14.49 -7.38 -2.79
CA VAL A 86 13.31 -8.05 -2.21
C VAL A 86 12.03 -7.32 -2.64
N ILE A 87 12.00 -5.98 -2.55
CA ILE A 87 10.85 -5.18 -3.00
C ILE A 87 10.62 -5.27 -4.51
N ARG A 88 11.67 -5.40 -5.32
CA ARG A 88 11.50 -5.65 -6.77
C ARG A 88 10.89 -7.02 -7.05
N GLN A 89 11.24 -8.03 -6.26
CA GLN A 89 10.69 -9.38 -6.40
C GLN A 89 9.23 -9.46 -5.96
N THR A 90 8.75 -8.55 -5.10
CA THR A 90 7.33 -8.50 -4.71
C THR A 90 6.41 -7.95 -5.80
N LEU A 91 6.95 -7.26 -6.81
CA LEU A 91 6.22 -6.55 -7.87
C LEU A 91 6.50 -7.14 -9.27
N PRO A 92 6.17 -8.43 -9.53
CA PRO A 92 6.57 -9.13 -10.75
C PRO A 92 5.99 -8.51 -12.03
N HIS A 93 4.77 -7.97 -11.97
CA HIS A 93 4.05 -7.44 -13.13
C HIS A 93 4.21 -5.92 -13.30
N MET A 94 4.97 -5.24 -12.44
CA MET A 94 5.20 -3.81 -12.56
C MET A 94 6.00 -3.47 -13.84
N PRO A 95 5.56 -2.52 -14.69
CA PRO A 95 6.30 -2.13 -15.88
C PRO A 95 7.72 -1.63 -15.57
N LYS A 96 8.71 -2.03 -16.37
CA LYS A 96 10.13 -1.73 -16.13
C LYS A 96 10.42 -0.23 -15.93
N HIS A 97 9.75 0.65 -16.69
CA HIS A 97 9.94 2.10 -16.60
C HIS A 97 9.45 2.70 -15.26
N LEU A 98 8.53 2.03 -14.55
CA LEU A 98 8.03 2.43 -13.24
C LEU A 98 8.79 1.78 -12.07
N ARG A 99 9.70 0.83 -12.31
CA ARG A 99 10.50 0.13 -11.27
C ARG A 99 11.60 1.00 -10.64
N LYS A 100 11.38 2.32 -10.59
CA LYS A 100 12.21 3.25 -9.83
C LYS A 100 11.75 3.18 -8.38
N ARG A 101 12.71 3.05 -7.46
CA ARG A 101 12.42 2.96 -6.03
C ARG A 101 11.59 4.13 -5.51
N THR A 102 11.85 5.34 -6.02
CA THR A 102 11.10 6.55 -5.66
C THR A 102 9.61 6.41 -5.99
N GLU A 103 9.28 5.87 -7.17
CA GLU A 103 7.90 5.69 -7.61
C GLU A 103 7.20 4.57 -6.83
N ILE A 104 7.91 3.47 -6.55
CA ILE A 104 7.39 2.38 -5.71
C ILE A 104 7.09 2.91 -4.31
N ASN A 105 8.05 3.59 -3.68
CA ASN A 105 7.87 4.14 -2.34
C ASN A 105 6.70 5.12 -2.30
N LYS A 106 6.60 6.02 -3.29
CA LYS A 106 5.49 6.97 -3.41
C LYS A 106 4.14 6.24 -3.53
N ARG A 107 4.04 5.25 -4.42
CA ARG A 107 2.81 4.44 -4.59
C ARG A 107 2.42 3.74 -3.30
N MET A 108 3.34 2.99 -2.69
CA MET A 108 3.08 2.23 -1.47
C MET A 108 2.72 3.15 -0.29
N HIS A 109 3.36 4.33 -0.20
CA HIS A 109 3.04 5.31 0.81
C HIS A 109 1.61 5.85 0.67
N THR A 110 1.20 6.26 -0.54
CA THR A 110 -0.17 6.72 -0.78
C THR A 110 -1.20 5.63 -0.46
N LEU A 111 -0.95 4.39 -0.90
CA LEU A 111 -1.86 3.26 -0.62
C LEU A 111 -1.94 2.93 0.87
N ARG A 112 -0.83 3.04 1.61
CA ARG A 112 -0.82 2.88 3.07
C ARG A 112 -1.68 3.94 3.75
N LEU A 113 -1.59 5.21 3.34
CA LEU A 113 -2.42 6.28 3.90
C LEU A 113 -3.90 6.06 3.61
N LEU A 114 -4.24 5.71 2.37
CA LEU A 114 -5.62 5.38 2.00
C LEU A 114 -6.15 4.21 2.82
N ARG A 115 -5.37 3.12 2.91
CA ARG A 115 -5.70 1.94 3.71
C ARG A 115 -5.98 2.31 5.16
N ASN A 116 -5.09 3.07 5.77
CA ASN A 116 -5.25 3.48 7.17
C ASN A 116 -6.57 4.22 7.39
N ARG A 117 -6.88 5.20 6.54
CA ARG A 117 -8.14 5.94 6.70
C ARG A 117 -9.36 5.06 6.48
N VAL A 118 -9.38 4.26 5.42
CA VAL A 118 -10.49 3.36 5.09
C VAL A 118 -10.77 2.37 6.23
N PHE A 119 -9.74 1.76 6.79
CA PHE A 119 -9.89 0.74 7.84
C PHE A 119 -10.36 1.33 9.17
N HIS A 120 -10.14 2.62 9.41
CA HIS A 120 -10.62 3.34 10.58
C HIS A 120 -11.90 4.15 10.30
N TYR A 121 -12.48 4.01 9.10
CA TYR A 121 -13.62 4.82 8.64
C TYR A 121 -13.40 6.34 8.79
N GLU A 122 -12.15 6.80 8.70
CA GLU A 122 -11.84 8.22 8.70
C GLU A 122 -12.42 8.90 7.44
N PRO A 123 -12.71 10.22 7.50
CA PRO A 123 -13.20 10.94 6.33
C PRO A 123 -12.26 10.84 5.13
N ILE A 124 -12.77 10.39 3.99
CA ILE A 124 -12.08 10.35 2.68
C ILE A 124 -12.90 11.01 1.57
N TRP A 125 -14.19 11.28 1.83
CA TRP A 125 -15.13 11.90 0.88
C TRP A 125 -14.70 13.28 0.36
N HIS A 126 -13.79 13.96 1.05
CA HIS A 126 -13.30 15.29 0.69
C HIS A 126 -12.05 15.26 -0.19
N TRP A 127 -11.53 14.07 -0.52
CA TRP A 127 -10.37 13.93 -1.38
C TRP A 127 -10.78 14.02 -2.86
N GLU A 128 -10.42 15.12 -3.50
CA GLU A 128 -10.68 15.34 -4.94
C GLU A 128 -9.99 14.29 -5.82
N ASP A 129 -8.85 13.76 -5.36
CA ASP A 129 -8.07 12.75 -6.06
C ASP A 129 -8.47 11.31 -5.69
N LEU A 130 -9.55 11.10 -4.93
CA LEU A 130 -9.99 9.75 -4.52
C LEU A 130 -10.21 8.79 -5.71
N PRO A 131 -10.81 9.21 -6.85
CA PRO A 131 -10.90 8.35 -8.03
C PRO A 131 -9.53 7.96 -8.60
N ARG A 132 -8.56 8.88 -8.57
CA ARG A 132 -7.17 8.58 -8.97
C ARG A 132 -6.54 7.60 -7.99
N GLN A 133 -6.75 7.76 -6.68
CA GLN A 133 -6.23 6.83 -5.68
C GLN A 133 -6.85 5.43 -5.82
N HIS A 134 -8.14 5.34 -6.19
CA HIS A 134 -8.79 4.06 -6.53
C HIS A 134 -8.17 3.41 -7.78
N ALA A 135 -7.92 4.18 -8.85
CA ALA A 135 -7.25 3.68 -10.05
C ALA A 135 -5.81 3.20 -9.73
N ASP A 136 -5.10 3.95 -8.89
CA ASP A 136 -3.76 3.61 -8.43
C ASP A 136 -3.72 2.33 -7.58
N LEU A 137 -4.75 2.10 -6.75
CA LEU A 137 -4.95 0.86 -6.00
C LEU A 137 -5.16 -0.33 -6.93
N ARG A 138 -6.05 -0.19 -7.92
CA ARG A 138 -6.27 -1.23 -8.93
C ARG A 138 -5.00 -1.56 -9.69
N GLN A 139 -4.27 -0.53 -10.14
CA GLN A 139 -3.01 -0.71 -10.82
C GLN A 139 -1.96 -1.41 -9.93
N ALA A 140 -1.89 -1.07 -8.65
CA ALA A 140 -0.98 -1.75 -7.73
C ALA A 140 -1.35 -3.23 -7.55
N LEU A 141 -2.64 -3.55 -7.45
CA LEU A 141 -3.11 -4.94 -7.44
C LEU A 141 -2.67 -5.70 -8.71
N GLU A 142 -2.74 -5.08 -9.90
CA GLU A 142 -2.23 -5.69 -11.14
C GLU A 142 -0.74 -6.05 -11.02
N TRP A 143 0.04 -5.21 -10.34
CA TRP A 143 1.48 -5.43 -10.18
C TRP A 143 1.80 -6.63 -9.28
N PHE A 144 0.97 -6.88 -8.26
CA PHE A 144 1.16 -7.96 -7.29
C PHE A 144 0.54 -9.28 -7.74
N GLU A 145 -0.72 -9.24 -8.18
CA GLU A 145 -1.49 -10.42 -8.53
C GLU A 145 -2.66 -10.05 -9.46
N PRO A 146 -2.48 -10.11 -10.79
CA PRO A 146 -3.50 -9.69 -11.75
C PRO A 146 -4.77 -10.57 -11.69
N GLU A 147 -4.65 -11.83 -11.26
CA GLU A 147 -5.80 -12.73 -11.11
C GLU A 147 -6.75 -12.28 -9.99
N LEU A 148 -6.25 -11.61 -8.94
CA LEU A 148 -7.11 -11.08 -7.86
C LEU A 148 -8.08 -10.01 -8.37
N LEU A 149 -7.73 -9.26 -9.41
CA LEU A 149 -8.62 -8.26 -9.98
C LEU A 149 -9.82 -8.88 -10.69
N LYS A 150 -9.68 -10.10 -11.21
CA LYS A 150 -10.81 -10.84 -11.78
C LYS A 150 -11.79 -11.27 -10.69
N LEU A 151 -11.29 -11.59 -9.50
CA LEU A 151 -12.13 -11.93 -8.34
C LEU A 151 -12.82 -10.71 -7.73
N LEU A 152 -12.17 -9.54 -7.82
CA LEU A 152 -12.74 -8.25 -7.42
C LEU A 152 -13.70 -7.67 -8.48
N CYS A 153 -13.89 -8.34 -9.63
CA CYS A 153 -14.71 -7.88 -10.76
C CYS A 153 -16.23 -8.03 -10.54
N VAL A 154 -16.67 -7.99 -9.28
CA VAL A 154 -18.08 -7.72 -8.94
C VAL A 154 -18.31 -6.21 -9.21
N PRO A 155 -19.46 -5.80 -9.78
CA PRO A 155 -19.68 -4.44 -10.31
C PRO A 155 -19.16 -3.31 -9.39
N PRO A 156 -18.61 -2.22 -9.95
CA PRO A 156 -17.72 -1.31 -9.24
C PRO A 156 -18.49 -0.50 -8.19
N LEU A 157 -18.57 -1.05 -6.99
CA LEU A 157 -19.19 -0.40 -5.83
C LEU A 157 -18.59 0.99 -5.61
N PHE A 158 -17.30 1.18 -5.89
CA PHE A 158 -16.65 2.47 -5.68
C PHE A 158 -17.17 3.58 -6.62
N GLU A 159 -17.12 3.39 -7.94
CA GLU A 159 -17.51 4.47 -8.88
C GLU A 159 -18.99 4.82 -8.73
N GLU A 160 -19.83 3.80 -8.49
CA GLU A 160 -21.24 3.99 -8.20
C GLU A 160 -21.46 4.80 -6.91
N VAL A 161 -20.88 4.37 -5.79
CA VAL A 161 -20.99 5.08 -4.50
C VAL A 161 -20.41 6.49 -4.60
N HIS A 162 -19.27 6.66 -5.27
CA HIS A 162 -18.61 7.95 -5.43
C HIS A 162 -19.47 8.93 -6.24
N SER A 163 -20.08 8.48 -7.34
CA SER A 163 -20.94 9.33 -8.19
C SER A 163 -22.24 9.78 -7.52
N ARG A 164 -22.79 8.98 -6.60
CA ARG A 164 -24.04 9.30 -5.87
C ARG A 164 -23.91 10.52 -4.95
N GLY A 165 -22.71 10.79 -4.44
CA GLY A 165 -22.45 11.92 -3.55
C GLY A 165 -23.20 11.85 -2.21
N PRO A 166 -23.03 12.84 -1.33
CA PRO A 166 -23.57 12.81 0.04
C PRO A 166 -25.10 12.99 0.09
N ALA A 167 -25.71 13.61 -0.93
CA ALA A 167 -27.15 13.85 -1.00
C ALA A 167 -27.95 12.54 -1.07
N ALA A 168 -27.42 11.53 -1.77
CA ALA A 168 -28.06 10.21 -1.88
C ALA A 168 -28.14 9.45 -0.54
N TYR A 169 -27.42 9.91 0.48
CA TYR A 169 -27.36 9.30 1.82
C TYR A 169 -27.99 10.19 2.89
N GLU A 170 -28.68 11.26 2.50
CA GLU A 170 -29.48 12.02 3.45
C GLU A 170 -30.70 11.19 3.83
N LEU A 171 -30.73 10.72 5.09
CA LEU A 171 -31.95 10.18 5.65
C LEU A 171 -32.94 11.33 5.79
N ASP A 172 -34.15 11.13 5.26
CA ASP A 172 -35.28 12.04 5.44
C ASP A 172 -35.73 11.89 6.91
N VAL A 173 -34.98 12.51 7.83
CA VAL A 173 -35.32 12.57 9.26
C VAL A 173 -36.45 13.59 9.38
N ARG A 174 -37.67 13.12 9.13
CA ARG A 174 -38.91 13.82 9.48
C ARG A 174 -39.25 13.58 10.94
#